data_AF-A0A6M8N7F7-F1
#
_entry.id   AF-A0A6M8N7F7-F1
#
_cell.length_a   1.000
_cell.length_b   1.000
_cell.length_c   1.000
_cell.angle_alpha   90.00
_cell.angle_beta   90.00
_cell.angle_gamma   90.00
#
_symmetry.space_group_name_H-M   'P 1'
#
loop_
_entity.id
_entity.type
_entity.pdbx_description
1 polymer ?
#
loop_
_entity_poly.entity_id
_entity_poly.type
_entity_poly.pdbx_seq_one_letter_code
_entity_poly.pdbx_strand_id
1 'polypeptide(L)'
;MIKNLLLASCTIFLLSGCFGGEKENKWTAFIYPDKEDMKKNIKSPVTFATLEECKQVSISEIKKQNLEGIATFKCGLNCKYHDGMKLEICEEMLSSVEE
;
A
#
# COMPACT_ATOMS: atom_id res chain seq x y z
N MET A 1 55.83 9.62 -8.74
CA MET A 1 54.56 10.36 -8.60
C MET A 1 53.36 9.40 -8.46
N ILE A 2 53.46 8.40 -7.57
CA ILE A 2 52.45 7.33 -7.38
C ILE A 2 51.59 7.55 -6.11
N LYS A 3 52.01 8.47 -5.24
CA LYS A 3 51.42 8.70 -3.92
C LYS A 3 50.03 9.37 -3.97
N ASN A 4 49.66 9.99 -5.10
CA ASN A 4 48.35 10.60 -5.30
C ASN A 4 47.30 9.64 -5.90
N LEU A 5 47.70 8.46 -6.38
CA LEU A 5 46.77 7.53 -7.05
C LEU A 5 45.97 6.69 -6.04
N LEU A 6 46.53 6.45 -4.85
CA LEU A 6 45.86 5.70 -3.77
C LEU A 6 44.72 6.49 -3.12
N LEU A 7 44.78 7.83 -3.10
CA LEU A 7 43.72 8.66 -2.54
C LEU A 7 42.46 8.71 -3.42
N ALA A 8 42.57 8.47 -4.72
CA ALA A 8 41.43 8.51 -5.63
C ALA A 8 40.54 7.25 -5.54
N SER A 9 41.08 6.13 -5.04
CA SER A 9 40.36 4.85 -4.96
C SER A 9 39.38 4.75 -3.78
N CYS A 10 39.63 5.47 -2.68
CA CYS A 10 38.76 5.38 -1.49
C CYS A 10 37.46 6.18 -1.62
N THR A 11 37.42 7.19 -2.48
CA THR A 11 36.26 8.10 -2.61
C THR A 11 35.08 7.47 -3.35
N ILE A 12 35.33 6.46 -4.21
CA ILE A 12 34.30 5.81 -5.03
C ILE A 12 33.46 4.82 -4.18
N PHE A 13 34.06 4.22 -3.15
CA PHE A 13 33.34 3.28 -2.27
C PHE A 13 32.38 3.96 -1.29
N LEU A 14 32.57 5.25 -0.98
CA LEU A 14 31.68 5.98 -0.08
C LEU A 14 30.32 6.35 -0.71
N LEU A 15 30.17 6.22 -2.04
CA LEU A 15 28.95 6.59 -2.76
C LEU A 15 28.05 5.41 -3.14
N SER A 16 28.45 4.16 -2.87
CA SER A 16 27.62 2.97 -3.13
C SER A 16 26.65 2.62 -1.99
N GLY A 17 26.66 3.40 -0.90
CA GLY A 17 25.91 3.13 0.33
C GLY A 17 24.49 3.70 0.42
N CYS A 18 23.80 3.95 -0.69
CA CYS A 18 22.39 4.40 -0.65
C CYS A 18 21.51 3.69 -1.68
N PHE A 19 21.66 2.36 -1.79
CA PHE A 19 20.58 1.54 -2.35
C PHE A 19 19.53 1.36 -1.24
N GLY A 20 18.67 2.36 -1.08
CA GLY A 20 17.40 2.15 -0.37
C GLY A 20 16.65 1.05 -1.10
N GLY A 21 16.50 -0.11 -0.45
CA GLY A 21 15.85 -1.27 -1.05
C GLY A 21 14.50 -0.91 -1.65
N GLU A 22 14.14 -1.55 -2.77
CA GLU A 22 12.84 -1.36 -3.39
C GLU A 22 11.74 -1.54 -2.35
N LYS A 23 10.95 -0.49 -2.16
CA LYS A 23 9.85 -0.52 -1.23
C LYS A 23 8.78 -1.43 -1.81
N GLU A 24 8.65 -2.62 -1.24
CA GLU A 24 7.58 -3.55 -1.62
C GLU A 24 6.22 -2.87 -1.41
N ASN A 25 5.43 -2.82 -2.49
CA ASN A 25 4.09 -2.30 -2.46
C ASN A 25 3.15 -3.29 -1.78
N LYS A 26 2.47 -2.83 -0.71
CA LYS A 26 1.51 -3.63 0.06
C LYS A 26 0.13 -3.00 -0.01
N TRP A 27 -0.81 -3.68 -0.65
CA TRP A 27 -2.18 -3.22 -0.81
C TRP A 27 -3.07 -3.75 0.29
N THR A 28 -3.89 -2.90 0.90
CA THR A 28 -4.84 -3.26 1.95
C THR A 28 -6.26 -3.01 1.45
N ALA A 29 -7.12 -4.02 1.54
CA ALA A 29 -8.53 -3.87 1.22
C ALA A 29 -9.30 -3.26 2.41
N PHE A 30 -10.17 -2.31 2.11
CA PHE A 30 -11.13 -1.72 3.02
C PHE A 30 -12.52 -1.86 2.39
N ILE A 31 -13.36 -2.72 2.97
CA ILE A 31 -14.72 -2.95 2.48
C ILE A 31 -15.67 -2.07 3.26
N TYR A 32 -16.44 -1.26 2.57
CA TYR A 32 -17.50 -0.41 3.11
C TYR A 32 -18.83 -1.11 2.84
N PRO A 33 -19.50 -1.68 3.87
CA PRO A 33 -20.73 -2.45 3.67
C PRO A 33 -21.90 -1.64 3.09
N ASP A 34 -21.84 -0.32 3.27
CA ASP A 34 -22.78 0.65 2.70
C ASP A 34 -21.97 1.75 1.98
N LYS A 35 -22.17 1.88 0.68
CA LYS A 35 -21.51 2.87 -0.17
C LYS A 35 -21.93 4.32 0.13
N GLU A 36 -23.06 4.50 0.83
CA GLU A 36 -23.52 5.82 1.29
C GLU A 36 -22.93 6.18 2.67
N ASP A 37 -22.46 5.20 3.47
CA ASP A 37 -21.78 5.40 4.77
C ASP A 37 -20.30 5.00 4.72
N MET A 38 -19.47 5.91 4.20
CA MET A 38 -18.02 5.72 4.07
C MET A 38 -17.25 5.85 5.40
N LYS A 39 -17.92 6.01 6.55
CA LYS A 39 -17.24 6.10 7.86
C LYS A 39 -16.93 4.72 8.43
N LYS A 40 -17.70 3.71 8.05
CA LYS A 40 -17.55 2.33 8.55
C LYS A 40 -16.94 1.46 7.47
N ASN A 41 -15.80 0.86 7.78
CA ASN A 41 -15.17 -0.11 6.91
C ASN A 41 -14.67 -1.32 7.70
N ILE A 42 -14.51 -2.42 6.98
CA ILE A 42 -13.88 -3.64 7.43
C ILE A 42 -12.54 -3.70 6.71
N LYS A 43 -11.46 -3.49 7.47
CA LYS A 43 -10.08 -3.65 6.99
C LYS A 43 -9.76 -5.14 6.85
N SER A 44 -9.17 -5.52 5.73
CA SER A 44 -8.61 -6.86 5.55
C SER A 44 -7.50 -7.15 6.57
N PRO A 45 -7.48 -8.34 7.19
CA PRO A 45 -6.41 -8.72 8.12
C PRO A 45 -5.08 -8.98 7.43
N VAL A 46 -5.08 -9.11 6.09
CA VAL A 46 -3.89 -9.36 5.27
C VAL A 46 -3.70 -8.26 4.23
N THR A 47 -2.46 -8.12 3.75
CA THR A 47 -2.09 -7.26 2.63
C THR A 47 -1.80 -8.08 1.38
N PHE A 48 -2.02 -7.48 0.22
CA PHE A 48 -1.84 -8.07 -1.11
C PHE A 48 -0.65 -7.45 -1.84
N ALA A 49 -0.02 -8.22 -2.73
CA ALA A 49 1.17 -7.74 -3.45
C ALA A 49 0.79 -6.78 -4.60
N THR A 50 -0.44 -6.90 -5.12
CA THR A 50 -0.90 -6.12 -6.28
C THR A 50 -2.27 -5.49 -6.01
N LEU A 51 -2.53 -4.37 -6.70
CA LEU A 51 -3.84 -3.72 -6.70
C LEU A 51 -4.93 -4.67 -7.21
N GLU A 52 -4.62 -5.45 -8.26
CA GLU A 52 -5.58 -6.36 -8.88
C GLU A 52 -6.02 -7.46 -7.90
N GLU A 53 -5.07 -8.05 -7.17
CA GLU A 53 -5.39 -9.02 -6.12
C GLU A 53 -6.29 -8.42 -5.03
N CYS A 54 -5.98 -7.19 -4.58
CA CYS A 54 -6.83 -6.46 -3.64
C CYS A 54 -8.26 -6.25 -4.18
N LYS A 55 -8.40 -5.86 -5.45
CA LYS A 55 -9.71 -5.68 -6.12
C LYS A 55 -10.48 -7.00 -6.17
N GLN A 56 -9.86 -8.08 -6.67
CA GLN A 56 -10.51 -9.38 -6.84
C GLN A 56 -10.97 -9.98 -5.50
N VAL A 57 -10.13 -9.91 -4.47
CA VAL A 57 -10.51 -10.40 -3.13
C VAL A 57 -11.64 -9.58 -2.54
N SER A 58 -11.61 -8.25 -2.68
CA SER A 58 -12.69 -7.38 -2.20
C SER A 58 -14.02 -7.68 -2.88
N ILE A 59 -14.01 -7.86 -4.21
CA ILE A 59 -15.21 -8.25 -4.98
C ILE A 59 -15.71 -9.62 -4.53
N SER A 60 -14.82 -10.58 -4.34
CA SER A 60 -15.19 -11.92 -3.86
C SER A 60 -15.84 -11.86 -2.49
N GLU A 61 -15.32 -11.04 -1.58
CA GLU A 61 -15.84 -10.90 -0.23
C GLU A 61 -17.21 -10.22 -0.19
N ILE A 62 -17.40 -9.15 -0.97
CA ILE A 62 -18.72 -8.51 -1.14
C ILE A 62 -19.76 -9.52 -1.64
N LYS A 63 -19.39 -10.33 -2.65
CA LYS A 63 -20.28 -11.38 -3.19
C LYS A 63 -20.62 -12.46 -2.16
N LYS A 64 -19.64 -12.94 -1.40
CA LYS A 64 -19.88 -13.95 -0.34
C LYS A 64 -20.85 -13.47 0.72
N GLN A 65 -20.85 -12.16 1.00
CA GLN A 65 -21.73 -11.55 1.99
C GLN A 65 -23.08 -11.11 1.42
N ASN A 66 -23.34 -11.33 0.13
CA ASN A 66 -24.54 -10.88 -0.59
C ASN A 66 -24.75 -9.35 -0.48
N LEU A 67 -23.64 -8.59 -0.50
CA LEU A 67 -23.65 -7.13 -0.38
C LEU A 67 -23.50 -6.44 -1.76
N GLU A 68 -23.65 -7.19 -2.85
CA GLU A 68 -23.61 -6.61 -4.20
C GLU A 68 -24.61 -5.46 -4.35
N GLY A 69 -24.16 -4.34 -4.91
CA GLY A 69 -25.00 -3.17 -5.18
C GLY A 69 -25.15 -2.19 -4.01
N ILE A 70 -24.89 -2.62 -2.78
CA ILE A 70 -24.91 -1.75 -1.58
C ILE A 70 -23.53 -1.47 -1.01
N ALA A 71 -22.60 -2.44 -1.06
CA ALA A 71 -21.24 -2.25 -0.59
C ALA A 71 -20.32 -1.67 -1.68
N THR A 72 -19.24 -1.03 -1.24
CA THR A 72 -18.10 -0.63 -2.06
C THR A 72 -16.81 -1.03 -1.37
N PHE A 73 -15.68 -0.94 -2.05
CA PHE A 73 -14.38 -1.17 -1.45
C PHE A 73 -13.37 -0.12 -1.91
N LYS A 74 -12.32 0.04 -1.11
CA LYS A 74 -11.11 0.78 -1.50
C LYS A 74 -9.89 -0.09 -1.26
N CYS A 75 -8.90 0.07 -2.11
CA CYS A 75 -7.59 -0.53 -1.97
C CYS A 75 -6.57 0.55 -1.64
N GLY A 76 -5.92 0.43 -0.49
CA GLY A 76 -4.93 1.39 -0.01
C GLY A 76 -3.51 0.88 -0.12
N LEU A 77 -2.60 1.69 -0.64
CA LEU A 77 -1.19 1.37 -0.77
C LEU A 77 -0.41 1.70 0.51
N ASN A 78 0.39 0.75 0.99
CA ASN A 78 1.35 0.89 2.10
C ASN A 78 0.76 1.52 3.37
N CYS A 79 -0.49 1.15 3.70
CA CYS A 79 -1.23 1.72 4.83
C CYS A 79 -0.53 1.48 6.18
N LYS A 80 -0.50 2.53 7.00
CA LYS A 80 0.01 2.49 8.37
C LYS A 80 -0.96 3.17 9.32
N TYR A 81 -1.17 2.55 10.47
CA TYR A 81 -1.96 3.15 11.53
C TYR A 81 -1.22 4.32 12.17
N HIS A 82 -1.90 5.46 12.31
CA HIS A 82 -1.36 6.64 12.96
C HIS A 82 -2.04 6.87 14.31
N ASP A 83 -1.32 6.58 15.39
CA ASP A 83 -1.85 6.58 16.76
C ASP A 83 -2.52 7.90 17.16
N GLY A 84 -1.94 9.05 16.78
CA GLY A 84 -2.48 10.36 17.13
C GLY A 84 -3.82 10.69 16.45
N MET A 85 -4.07 10.13 15.26
CA MET A 85 -5.28 10.37 14.48
C MET A 85 -6.27 9.21 14.60
N LYS A 86 -5.81 8.06 15.12
CA LYS A 86 -6.56 6.82 15.24
C LYS A 86 -7.12 6.32 13.91
N LEU A 87 -6.37 6.53 12.83
CA LEU A 87 -6.77 6.21 11.46
C LEU A 87 -5.62 5.55 10.70
N GLU A 88 -5.97 4.77 9.69
CA GLU A 88 -5.02 4.25 8.70
C GLU A 88 -4.69 5.35 7.69
N ILE A 89 -3.41 5.63 7.52
CA ILE A 89 -2.90 6.53 6.48
C ILE A 89 -2.25 5.66 5.41
N CYS A 90 -2.75 5.76 4.19
CA CYS A 90 -2.21 5.08 3.03
C CYS A 90 -1.54 6.11 2.10
N GLU A 91 -0.55 5.66 1.34
CA GLU A 91 0.13 6.49 0.34
C GLU A 91 -0.79 6.82 -0.84
N GLU A 92 -1.64 5.86 -1.19
CA GLU A 92 -2.65 6.00 -2.24
C GLU A 92 -3.91 5.24 -1.80
N MET A 93 -5.07 5.71 -2.24
CA MET A 93 -6.37 5.08 -2.00
C MET A 93 -7.17 5.08 -3.30
N LEU A 94 -7.43 3.89 -3.83
CA LEU A 94 -8.20 3.70 -5.06
C LEU A 94 -9.54 3.04 -4.76
N SER A 95 -10.62 3.62 -5.27
CA SER A 95 -11.98 3.10 -5.06
C SER A 95 -12.41 2.11 -6.14
N SER A 96 -13.48 1.36 -5.86
CA SER A 96 -14.09 0.45 -6.84
C SER A 96 -14.71 1.14 -8.07
N VAL A 97 -14.76 2.48 -8.10
CA VAL A 97 -15.44 3.29 -9.13
C VAL A 97 -14.43 4.05 -10.00
N GLU A 98 -13.16 4.10 -9.59
CA GLU A 98 -12.10 4.77 -10.34
C GLU A 98 -11.39 3.72 -11.23
N GLU A 99 -11.73 3.74 -12.53
CA GLU A 99 -11.01 3.05 -13.62
C GLU A 99 -9.77 3.83 -14.06
#